data_AF-A0A2N4UT53-F1
#
_entry.id   AF-A0A2N4UT53-F1
#
_cell.length_a   1.000
_cell.length_b   1.000
_cell.length_c   1.000
_cell.angle_alpha   90.00
_cell.angle_beta   90.00
_cell.angle_gamma   90.00
#
_symmetry.space_group_name_H-M   'P 1'
#
loop_
_entity.id
_entity.type
_entity.pdbx_description
1 polymer ?
#
loop_
_entity_poly.entity_id
_entity_poly.type
_entity_poly.pdbx_seq_one_letter_code
_entity_poly.pdbx_strand_id
1 'polypeptide(L)'
;MSLNMDKMRSEARLKNMAWAAVILLLISVLLYKWQQLEYEAEDIQLILTQKNLYQGAVNLKQQWEMNNKPSHDYIDGIDFQYTQLGWPIVNIDNKLNCEKLWLLLTNKINHSSHNEYLYVKNSRLIAKNHCTYMINNKALAIFYIDGKIHIVI
;
A
#
# COMPACT_ATOMS: atom_id res chain seq x y z
N MET A 1 22.10 -45.53 49.38
CA MET A 1 22.69 -44.59 48.39
C MET A 1 21.81 -44.37 47.15
N SER A 2 20.91 -45.29 46.76
CA SER A 2 20.04 -45.09 45.56
C SER A 2 18.84 -44.15 45.77
N LEU A 3 18.27 -44.05 46.97
CA LEU A 3 17.07 -43.23 47.23
C LEU A 3 17.27 -41.71 46.99
N ASN A 4 18.49 -41.19 47.17
CA ASN A 4 18.79 -39.77 46.94
C ASN A 4 18.98 -39.43 45.46
N MET A 5 19.33 -40.40 44.60
CA MET A 5 19.53 -40.17 43.17
C MET A 5 18.19 -40.05 42.41
N ASP A 6 17.17 -40.79 42.83
CA ASP A 6 15.83 -40.72 42.23
C ASP A 6 15.11 -39.42 42.58
N LYS A 7 15.29 -38.93 43.81
CA LYS A 7 14.73 -37.65 44.27
C LYS A 7 15.30 -36.46 43.47
N MET A 8 16.63 -36.39 43.33
CA MET A 8 17.33 -35.35 42.54
C MET A 8 16.91 -35.35 41.06
N ARG A 9 16.67 -36.52 40.47
CA ARG A 9 16.21 -36.67 39.08
C ARG A 9 14.76 -36.20 38.89
N SER A 10 13.89 -36.37 39.89
CA SER A 10 12.49 -35.94 39.83
C SER A 10 12.34 -34.41 39.95
N GLU A 11 13.12 -33.76 40.81
CA GLU A 11 13.12 -32.30 40.98
C GLU A 11 13.67 -31.57 39.75
N ALA A 12 14.71 -32.13 39.11
CA ALA A 12 15.24 -31.63 37.84
C ALA A 12 14.21 -31.75 36.70
N ARG A 13 13.44 -32.85 36.65
CA ARG A 13 12.38 -33.04 35.65
C ARG A 13 11.21 -32.07 35.87
N LEU A 14 10.81 -31.85 37.12
CA LEU A 14 9.77 -30.87 37.48
C LEU A 14 10.20 -29.44 37.14
N LYS A 15 11.44 -29.06 37.46
CA LYS A 15 11.99 -27.75 37.10
C LYS A 15 12.05 -27.55 35.58
N ASN A 16 12.45 -28.57 34.82
CA ASN A 16 12.48 -28.51 33.36
C ASN A 16 11.07 -28.44 32.76
N MET A 17 10.09 -29.18 33.30
CA MET A 17 8.68 -29.07 32.88
C MET A 17 8.10 -27.69 33.19
N ALA A 18 8.40 -27.12 34.35
CA ALA A 18 7.97 -25.77 34.71
C ALA A 18 8.56 -24.73 33.74
N TRP A 19 9.85 -24.82 33.44
CA TRP A 19 10.50 -23.95 32.45
C TRP A 19 9.94 -24.14 31.03
N ALA A 20 9.68 -25.38 30.62
CA ALA A 20 9.05 -25.67 29.33
C ALA A 20 7.65 -25.03 29.24
N ALA A 21 6.84 -25.13 30.30
CA ALA A 21 5.51 -24.51 30.34
C ALA A 21 5.57 -22.97 30.21
N VAL A 22 6.54 -22.33 30.89
CA VAL A 22 6.75 -20.88 30.79
C VAL A 22 7.16 -20.48 29.38
N ILE A 23 8.10 -21.21 28.76
CA ILE A 23 8.54 -20.97 27.39
C ILE A 23 7.38 -21.16 26.40
N LEU A 24 6.57 -22.20 26.59
CA LEU A 24 5.41 -22.49 25.74
C LEU A 24 4.35 -21.38 25.84
N LEU A 25 4.10 -20.87 27.06
CA LEU A 25 3.23 -19.72 27.28
C LEU A 25 3.73 -18.47 26.55
N LEU A 26 5.04 -18.17 26.63
CA LEU A 26 5.63 -17.04 25.93
C LEU A 26 5.54 -17.18 24.40
N ILE A 27 5.82 -18.38 23.87
CA ILE A 27 5.66 -18.68 22.43
C ILE A 27 4.21 -18.49 22.00
N SER A 28 3.24 -18.96 22.81
CA SER A 28 1.81 -18.81 22.51
C SER A 28 1.38 -17.34 22.41
N VAL A 29 1.87 -16.48 23.31
CA VAL A 29 1.57 -15.04 23.27
C VAL A 29 2.20 -14.38 22.04
N LEU A 30 3.43 -14.76 21.70
CA LEU A 30 4.14 -14.25 20.51
C LEU A 30 3.42 -14.64 19.21
N LEU A 31 3.01 -15.90 19.07
CA LEU A 31 2.28 -16.38 17.89
C LEU A 31 0.92 -15.69 17.73
N TYR A 32 0.20 -15.48 18.84
CA TYR A 32 -1.08 -14.76 18.82
C TYR A 32 -0.91 -13.31 18.33
N LYS A 33 0.17 -12.64 18.75
CA LYS A 33 0.48 -11.29 18.29
C LYS A 33 0.94 -11.24 16.83
N TRP A 34 1.62 -12.26 16.35
CA TRP A 34 2.05 -12.35 14.95
C TRP A 34 0.86 -12.44 13.99
N GLN A 35 -0.14 -13.27 14.29
CA GLN A 35 -1.33 -13.42 13.45
C GLN A 35 -2.16 -12.12 13.37
N GLN A 36 -2.21 -11.34 14.46
CA GLN A 36 -2.90 -10.04 14.47
C GLN A 36 -2.18 -9.01 13.56
N LEU A 37 -0.85 -9.02 13.54
CA LEU A 37 -0.06 -8.09 12.72
C LEU A 37 -0.22 -8.36 11.22
N GLU A 38 -0.38 -9.61 10.82
CA GLU A 38 -0.49 -9.99 9.41
C GLU A 38 -1.81 -9.51 8.79
N TYR A 39 -2.90 -9.47 9.56
CA TYR A 39 -4.18 -8.92 9.13
C TYR A 39 -4.19 -7.39 9.03
N GLU A 40 -3.50 -6.68 9.94
CA GLU A 40 -3.39 -5.21 9.88
C GLU A 40 -2.45 -4.73 8.75
N ALA A 41 -1.51 -5.58 8.31
CA ALA A 41 -0.54 -5.22 7.28
C ALA A 41 -1.17 -4.96 5.90
N GLU A 42 -2.19 -5.73 5.50
CA GLU A 42 -2.89 -5.53 4.21
C GLU A 42 -3.59 -4.18 4.14
N ASP A 43 -4.24 -3.76 5.24
CA ASP A 43 -4.91 -2.46 5.36
C ASP A 43 -3.92 -1.30 5.34
N ILE A 44 -2.80 -1.48 6.05
CA ILE A 44 -1.73 -0.50 6.10
C ILE A 44 -1.14 -0.28 4.70
N GLN A 45 -0.91 -1.34 3.92
CA GLN A 45 -0.39 -1.22 2.57
C GLN A 45 -1.30 -0.33 1.69
N LEU A 46 -2.59 -0.59 1.69
CA LEU A 46 -3.55 0.14 0.86
C LEU A 46 -3.66 1.62 1.24
N ILE A 47 -3.70 1.92 2.55
CA ILE A 47 -3.72 3.29 3.07
C ILE A 47 -2.41 4.02 2.71
N LEU A 48 -1.27 3.35 2.84
CA LEU A 48 0.03 3.92 2.45
C LEU A 48 0.08 4.19 0.95
N THR A 49 -0.41 3.28 0.12
CA THR A 49 -0.48 3.49 -1.33
C THR A 49 -1.36 4.70 -1.67
N GLN A 50 -2.55 4.82 -1.07
CA GLN A 50 -3.41 6.00 -1.27
C GLN A 50 -2.70 7.30 -0.88
N LYS A 51 -2.04 7.33 0.28
CA LYS A 51 -1.27 8.50 0.75
C LYS A 51 -0.13 8.84 -0.20
N ASN A 52 0.61 7.85 -0.68
CA ASN A 52 1.71 8.05 -1.62
C ASN A 52 1.23 8.64 -2.95
N LEU A 53 0.13 8.12 -3.50
CA LEU A 53 -0.47 8.68 -4.71
C LEU A 53 -0.92 10.13 -4.53
N TYR A 54 -1.55 10.42 -3.38
CA TYR A 54 -1.99 11.77 -3.06
C TYR A 54 -0.79 12.72 -2.90
N GLN A 55 0.26 12.27 -2.23
CA GLN A 55 1.48 13.04 -2.06
C GLN A 55 2.17 13.32 -3.41
N GLY A 56 2.23 12.34 -4.30
CA GLY A 56 2.75 12.53 -5.65
C GLY A 56 1.95 13.57 -6.44
N ALA A 57 0.61 13.50 -6.37
CA ALA A 57 -0.26 14.49 -7.02
C ALA A 57 -0.06 15.91 -6.45
N VAL A 58 0.07 16.03 -5.12
CA VAL A 58 0.32 17.31 -4.45
C VAL A 58 1.69 17.87 -4.81
N ASN A 59 2.73 17.04 -4.85
CA ASN A 59 4.08 17.48 -5.22
C ASN A 59 4.10 18.04 -6.65
N LEU A 60 3.44 17.37 -7.61
CA LEU A 60 3.32 17.86 -8.99
C LEU A 60 2.52 19.15 -9.06
N LYS A 61 1.43 19.27 -8.29
CA LYS A 61 0.67 20.53 -8.19
C LYS A 61 1.50 21.67 -7.63
N GLN A 62 2.35 21.41 -6.64
CA GLN A 62 3.28 22.41 -6.11
C GLN A 62 4.27 22.86 -7.18
N GLN A 63 4.84 21.92 -7.93
CA GLN A 63 5.72 22.25 -9.07
C GLN A 63 4.99 23.09 -10.13
N TRP A 64 3.76 22.74 -10.45
CA TRP A 64 2.91 23.52 -11.36
C TRP A 64 2.70 24.96 -10.90
N GLU A 65 2.38 25.19 -9.62
CA GLU A 65 2.25 26.54 -9.05
C GLU A 65 3.57 27.32 -9.13
N MET A 66 4.72 26.67 -8.92
CA MET A 66 6.05 27.30 -8.99
C MET A 66 6.51 27.61 -10.42
N ASN A 67 6.07 26.83 -11.40
CA ASN A 67 6.56 26.89 -12.79
C ASN A 67 5.67 27.73 -13.72
N ASN A 68 4.96 28.74 -13.20
CA ASN A 68 4.01 29.57 -13.97
C ASN A 68 2.86 28.78 -14.62
N LYS A 69 2.41 27.69 -13.98
CA LYS A 69 1.17 27.00 -14.34
C LYS A 69 1.14 26.49 -15.78
N PRO A 70 2.13 25.70 -16.22
CA PRO A 70 2.15 25.19 -17.58
C PRO A 70 0.94 24.28 -17.84
N SER A 71 0.51 24.19 -19.10
CA SER A 71 -0.57 23.27 -19.49
C SER A 71 -0.10 21.83 -19.65
N HIS A 72 1.19 21.64 -19.97
CA HIS A 72 1.84 20.36 -20.22
C HIS A 72 3.19 20.32 -19.52
N ASP A 73 3.64 19.12 -19.17
CA ASP A 73 4.92 18.89 -18.52
C ASP A 73 5.41 17.47 -18.81
N TYR A 74 6.69 17.24 -18.59
CA TYR A 74 7.36 15.99 -18.93
C TYR A 74 8.30 15.58 -17.81
N ILE A 75 7.99 14.45 -17.19
CA ILE A 75 8.79 13.89 -16.10
C ILE A 75 8.98 12.41 -16.39
N ASP A 76 10.23 11.93 -16.31
CA ASP A 76 10.55 10.51 -16.33
C ASP A 76 10.03 9.71 -17.54
N GLY A 77 9.97 10.32 -18.74
CA GLY A 77 9.45 9.64 -19.93
C GLY A 77 7.93 9.70 -20.08
N ILE A 78 7.24 10.40 -19.18
CA ILE A 78 5.80 10.57 -19.17
C ILE A 78 5.48 12.01 -19.56
N ASP A 79 4.89 12.18 -20.74
CA ASP A 79 4.22 13.43 -21.13
C ASP A 79 2.83 13.45 -20.49
N PHE A 80 2.52 14.54 -19.79
CA PHE A 80 1.27 14.71 -19.08
C PHE A 80 0.79 16.17 -19.12
N GLN A 81 -0.49 16.33 -18.87
CA GLN A 81 -1.17 17.62 -18.82
C GLN A 81 -1.55 17.95 -17.39
N TYR A 82 -1.87 19.21 -17.14
CA TYR A 82 -2.54 19.61 -15.91
C TYR A 82 -4.01 19.93 -16.18
N THR A 83 -4.87 19.61 -15.23
CA THR A 83 -6.23 20.17 -15.19
C THR A 83 -6.16 21.68 -14.99
N GLN A 84 -7.28 22.37 -15.18
CA GLN A 84 -7.39 23.82 -14.92
C GLN A 84 -7.03 24.21 -13.46
N LEU A 85 -7.06 23.25 -12.53
CA LEU A 85 -6.72 23.43 -11.13
C LEU A 85 -5.33 22.91 -10.75
N GLY A 86 -4.50 22.58 -11.75
CA GLY A 86 -3.11 22.17 -11.56
C GLY A 86 -2.93 20.71 -11.15
N TRP A 87 -3.91 19.84 -11.38
CA TRP A 87 -3.77 18.41 -11.07
C TRP A 87 -3.24 17.65 -12.28
N PRO A 88 -2.22 16.78 -12.11
CA PRO A 88 -1.63 16.05 -13.23
C PRO A 88 -2.63 15.06 -13.82
N ILE A 89 -2.70 14.94 -15.14
CA ILE A 89 -3.54 14.00 -15.87
C ILE A 89 -2.79 13.48 -17.09
N VAL A 90 -2.82 12.17 -17.32
CA VAL A 90 -2.13 11.54 -18.45
C VAL A 90 -3.15 11.07 -19.47
N ASN A 91 -3.20 11.71 -20.64
CA ASN A 91 -4.09 11.32 -21.72
C ASN A 91 -3.28 10.84 -22.94
N ILE A 92 -3.66 9.70 -23.51
CA ILE A 92 -3.16 9.20 -24.79
C ILE A 92 -4.37 8.95 -25.69
N ASP A 93 -4.32 9.45 -26.93
CA ASP A 93 -5.44 9.34 -27.88
C ASP A 93 -6.78 9.82 -27.31
N ASN A 94 -6.73 10.92 -26.55
CA ASN A 94 -7.87 11.54 -25.88
C ASN A 94 -8.58 10.63 -24.85
N LYS A 95 -7.84 9.65 -24.30
CA LYS A 95 -8.28 8.74 -23.24
C LYS A 95 -7.29 8.76 -22.07
N LEU A 96 -7.83 8.69 -20.86
CA LEU A 96 -7.04 8.61 -19.64
C LEU A 96 -6.17 7.34 -19.66
N ASN A 97 -4.86 7.50 -19.51
CA ASN A 97 -3.93 6.39 -19.40
C ASN A 97 -3.62 6.11 -17.92
N CYS A 98 -4.31 5.12 -17.36
CA CYS A 98 -4.20 4.77 -15.94
C CYS A 98 -2.83 4.22 -15.55
N GLU A 99 -2.17 3.47 -16.43
CA GLU A 99 -0.85 2.90 -16.16
C GLU A 99 0.20 4.01 -16.00
N LYS A 100 0.27 4.95 -16.95
CA LYS A 100 1.20 6.08 -16.85
C LYS A 100 0.83 7.04 -15.73
N LEU A 101 -0.47 7.25 -15.47
CA LEU A 101 -0.91 8.06 -14.33
C LEU A 101 -0.43 7.45 -13.01
N TRP A 102 -0.55 6.12 -12.86
CA TRP A 102 -0.05 5.42 -11.69
C TRP A 102 1.46 5.64 -11.50
N LEU A 103 2.24 5.44 -12.55
CA LEU A 103 3.70 5.62 -12.53
C LEU A 103 4.10 7.05 -12.16
N LEU A 104 3.41 8.04 -12.73
CA LEU A 104 3.62 9.46 -12.45
C LEU A 104 3.36 9.79 -10.97
N LEU A 105 2.25 9.30 -10.41
CA LEU A 105 1.83 9.62 -9.04
C LEU A 105 2.59 8.86 -7.95
N THR A 106 3.12 7.68 -8.26
CA THR A 106 3.87 6.85 -7.28
C THR A 106 5.33 7.27 -7.14
N ASN A 107 5.83 8.21 -7.97
CA ASN A 107 7.20 8.72 -7.96
C ASN A 107 8.27 7.60 -7.89
N LYS A 108 8.00 6.45 -8.52
CA LYS A 108 8.83 5.23 -8.48
C LYS A 108 9.27 4.80 -7.06
N ILE A 109 8.49 5.10 -6.02
CA ILE A 109 8.69 4.42 -4.73
C ILE A 109 8.52 2.94 -5.05
N ASN A 110 9.62 2.18 -4.90
CA ASN A 110 9.73 0.75 -5.18
C ASN A 110 8.66 -0.04 -4.43
N HIS A 111 7.42 -0.03 -4.90
CA HIS A 111 6.58 -1.19 -4.79
C HIS A 111 7.19 -2.19 -5.75
N SER A 112 8.09 -3.00 -5.16
CA SER A 112 8.50 -4.27 -5.73
C SER A 112 7.28 -4.88 -6.40
N SER A 113 7.44 -5.10 -7.70
CA SER A 113 6.61 -5.95 -8.54
C SER A 113 6.54 -7.37 -7.96
N HIS A 114 5.95 -7.52 -6.78
CA HIS A 114 5.30 -8.73 -6.35
C HIS A 114 3.83 -8.55 -6.66
N ASN A 115 3.57 -8.73 -7.96
CA ASN A 115 2.32 -9.12 -8.57
C ASN A 115 1.12 -9.19 -7.63
N GLU A 116 0.39 -8.09 -7.57
CA GLU A 116 -1.06 -8.20 -7.58
C GLU A 116 -1.56 -7.39 -8.74
N TYR A 117 -2.34 -8.07 -9.57
CA TYR A 117 -2.89 -7.61 -10.81
C TYR A 117 -3.46 -6.19 -10.64
N LEU A 118 -2.76 -5.18 -11.14
CA LEU A 118 -3.30 -3.86 -11.46
C LEU A 118 -4.42 -4.08 -12.50
N TYR A 119 -5.57 -4.51 -12.03
CA TYR A 119 -6.72 -4.77 -12.88
C TYR A 119 -7.43 -3.44 -13.10
N VAL A 120 -7.11 -2.81 -14.22
CA VAL A 120 -7.81 -1.62 -14.69
C VAL A 120 -9.21 -2.06 -15.17
N LYS A 121 -10.18 -2.01 -14.26
CA LYS A 121 -11.58 -2.25 -14.62
C LYS A 121 -12.11 -1.01 -15.34
N ASN A 122 -12.30 -1.10 -16.65
CA ASN A 122 -13.13 -0.15 -17.39
C ASN A 122 -14.58 -0.34 -16.92
N SER A 123 -14.98 0.37 -15.86
CA SER A 123 -16.34 0.32 -15.37
C SER A 123 -17.25 1.06 -16.36
N ARG A 124 -18.44 0.50 -16.62
CA ARG A 124 -19.49 1.11 -17.46
C ARG A 124 -20.16 2.32 -16.78
N LEU A 125 -19.53 2.91 -15.76
CA LEU A 125 -19.98 4.17 -15.17
C LEU A 125 -19.60 5.30 -16.11
N ILE A 126 -20.58 6.14 -16.42
CA ILE A 126 -20.61 7.16 -17.48
C ILE A 126 -19.57 8.30 -17.27
N ALA A 127 -18.67 8.18 -16.30
CA ALA A 127 -17.57 9.12 -16.07
C ALA A 127 -16.32 8.67 -16.84
N LYS A 128 -16.08 9.23 -18.03
CA LYS A 128 -14.93 8.94 -18.91
C LYS A 128 -13.53 9.21 -18.32
N ASN A 129 -13.43 9.71 -17.09
CA ASN A 129 -12.20 10.27 -16.49
C ASN A 129 -11.87 9.66 -15.12
N HIS A 130 -11.89 8.33 -14.99
CA HIS A 130 -11.46 7.67 -13.75
C HIS A 130 -10.59 6.45 -14.04
N CYS A 131 -9.73 6.13 -13.08
CA CYS A 131 -8.90 4.93 -13.07
C CYS A 131 -9.21 4.11 -11.83
N THR A 132 -9.36 2.81 -11.98
CA THR A 132 -9.55 1.89 -10.85
C THR A 132 -8.44 0.86 -10.86
N TYR A 133 -7.89 0.60 -9.68
CA TYR A 133 -6.78 -0.29 -9.42
C TYR A 133 -7.22 -1.30 -8.38
N MET A 134 -6.76 -2.55 -8.49
CA MET A 134 -7.01 -3.60 -7.50
C MET A 134 -5.69 -3.92 -6.79
N ILE A 135 -5.70 -3.91 -5.47
CA ILE A 135 -4.55 -4.19 -4.60
C ILE A 135 -5.10 -5.02 -3.42
N ASN A 136 -4.59 -6.21 -3.20
CA ASN A 136 -4.98 -7.18 -2.17
C ASN A 136 -6.50 -7.39 -2.16
N ASN A 137 -7.10 -7.60 -3.34
CA ASN A 137 -8.54 -7.76 -3.53
C ASN A 137 -9.41 -6.55 -3.09
N LYS A 138 -8.78 -5.40 -2.82
CA LYS A 138 -9.42 -4.11 -2.53
C LYS A 138 -9.25 -3.15 -3.69
N ALA A 139 -10.27 -2.33 -3.93
CA ALA A 139 -10.23 -1.35 -4.99
C ALA A 139 -9.58 -0.06 -4.49
N LEU A 140 -8.87 0.63 -5.38
CA LEU A 140 -8.47 2.02 -5.21
C LEU A 140 -8.81 2.73 -6.51
N ALA A 141 -9.56 3.82 -6.43
CA ALA A 141 -9.99 4.57 -7.60
C ALA A 141 -9.54 6.02 -7.54
N ILE A 142 -9.06 6.51 -8.68
CA ILE A 142 -8.71 7.91 -8.92
C ILE A 142 -9.77 8.51 -9.84
N PHE A 143 -10.39 9.59 -9.39
CA PHE A 143 -11.39 10.34 -10.14
C PHE A 143 -10.94 11.77 -10.35
N TYR A 144 -11.34 12.34 -11.48
CA TYR A 144 -11.29 13.79 -11.69
C TYR A 144 -12.70 14.35 -11.62
N ILE A 145 -13.01 15.11 -10.56
CA ILE A 145 -14.31 15.75 -10.33
C ILE A 145 -14.06 17.26 -10.28
N ASP A 146 -14.73 18.02 -11.14
CA ASP A 146 -14.57 19.49 -11.25
C ASP A 146 -13.10 19.93 -11.39
N GLY A 147 -12.31 19.15 -12.15
CA GLY A 147 -10.89 19.40 -12.35
C GLY A 147 -10.00 19.09 -11.14
N LYS A 148 -10.53 18.57 -10.04
CA LYS A 148 -9.78 18.11 -8.85
C LYS A 148 -9.56 16.60 -8.88
N ILE A 149 -8.42 16.16 -8.35
CA ILE A 149 -8.14 14.74 -8.16
C ILE A 149 -8.77 14.24 -6.84
N HIS A 150 -9.42 13.09 -6.90
CA HIS A 150 -9.97 12.38 -5.74
C HIS A 150 -9.44 10.95 -5.76
N ILE A 151 -8.87 10.49 -4.65
CA ILE A 151 -8.32 9.12 -4.52
C ILE A 151 -9.06 8.42 -3.40
N VAL A 152 -9.77 7.34 -3.72
CA VAL A 152 -10.70 6.64 -2.83
C VAL A 152 -10.34 5.16 -2.81
N ILE A 153 -10.49 4.51 -1.66
CA ILE A 153 -10.40 3.06 -1.46
C ILE A 153 -11.82 2.50 -1.36
#